data_AF-A0A6P5PI26-F1
#
_entry.id   AF-A0A6P5PI26-F1
#
_cell.length_a   1.000
_cell.length_b   1.000
_cell.length_c   1.000
_cell.angle_alpha   90.00
_cell.angle_beta   90.00
_cell.angle_gamma   90.00
#
_symmetry.space_group_name_H-M   'P 1'
#
loop_
_entity.id
_entity.type
_entity.pdbx_description
1 polymer ?
#
loop_
_entity_poly.entity_id
_entity_poly.type
_entity_poly.pdbx_seq_one_letter_code
_entity_poly.pdbx_strand_id
1 'polypeptide(L)'
;MNRKVTAIALAAIIWATAAQGFLMFKRGRCLCIGPGVKAVKMTEIEKASVIYPSNGCDKVEVIVTMKPHKRQRCLDPRSKQARLIMQTIERKNILRRQNM
;
A
#
# COMPACT_ATOMS: atom_id res chain seq x y z
N MET A 1 -28.13 32.82 -27.62
CA MET A 1 -27.07 32.42 -26.68
C MET A 1 -25.73 32.55 -27.38
N ASN A 2 -24.87 33.46 -26.92
CA ASN A 2 -23.65 33.83 -27.64
C ASN A 2 -22.69 32.64 -27.71
N ARG A 3 -22.26 32.26 -28.93
CA ARG A 3 -21.37 31.12 -29.18
C ARG A 3 -20.09 31.16 -28.33
N LYS A 4 -19.64 32.37 -28.00
CA LYS A 4 -18.52 32.65 -27.09
C LYS A 4 -18.83 32.27 -25.64
N VAL A 5 -20.02 32.61 -25.14
CA VAL A 5 -20.46 32.28 -23.78
C VAL A 5 -20.64 30.77 -23.61
N THR A 6 -21.21 30.10 -24.61
CA THR A 6 -21.36 28.64 -24.60
C THR A 6 -20.00 27.93 -24.60
N ALA A 7 -19.03 28.42 -25.38
CA ALA A 7 -17.68 27.85 -25.41
C ALA A 7 -16.95 28.00 -24.06
N ILE A 8 -17.08 29.17 -23.41
CA ILE A 8 -16.47 29.43 -22.10
C ILE A 8 -17.09 28.54 -21.02
N ALA A 9 -18.42 28.38 -21.03
CA ALA A 9 -19.12 27.52 -20.09
C ALA A 9 -18.70 26.04 -20.23
N LEU A 10 -18.58 25.53 -21.45
CA LEU A 10 -18.12 24.16 -21.70
C LEU A 10 -16.67 23.94 -21.25
N ALA A 11 -15.78 24.90 -21.52
CA ALA A 11 -14.39 24.82 -21.09
C ALA A 11 -14.25 24.76 -19.55
N ALA A 12 -15.06 25.53 -18.83
CA ALA A 12 -15.06 25.53 -17.36
C ALA A 12 -15.53 24.17 -16.78
N ILE A 13 -16.54 23.54 -17.38
CA ILE A 13 -17.06 22.22 -16.95
C ILE A 13 -16.01 21.12 -17.19
N ILE A 14 -15.33 21.15 -18.34
CA ILE A 14 -14.27 20.19 -18.66
C ILE A 14 -13.09 20.32 -17.67
N TRP A 15 -12.71 21.55 -17.31
CA TRP A 15 -11.64 21.77 -16.34
C TRP A 15 -11.98 21.26 -14.94
N ALA A 16 -13.22 21.52 -14.48
CA ALA A 16 -13.67 21.07 -13.16
C ALA A 16 -13.70 19.53 -13.05
N THR A 17 -14.17 18.86 -14.09
CA THR A 17 -14.22 17.38 -14.14
C THR A 17 -12.84 16.75 -14.27
N ALA A 18 -11.91 17.35 -15.03
CA ALA A 18 -10.54 16.88 -15.14
C ALA A 18 -9.77 16.97 -13.81
N ALA A 19 -9.98 18.03 -13.04
CA ALA A 19 -9.35 18.19 -11.73
C ALA A 19 -9.81 17.12 -10.72
N GLN A 20 -11.11 16.80 -10.71
CA GLN A 20 -11.66 15.75 -9.84
C GLN A 20 -11.27 14.34 -10.31
N GLY A 21 -11.23 14.08 -11.63
CA GLY A 21 -10.84 12.79 -12.18
C GLY A 21 -9.38 12.42 -11.91
N PHE A 22 -8.47 13.40 -11.92
CA PHE A 22 -7.04 13.16 -11.65
C PHE A 22 -6.74 12.93 -10.16
N LEU A 23 -7.48 13.60 -9.26
CA LEU A 23 -7.37 13.41 -7.81
C LEU A 23 -7.78 11.99 -7.37
N MET A 24 -8.75 11.38 -8.06
CA MET A 24 -9.20 10.01 -7.78
C MET A 24 -8.16 8.94 -8.15
N PHE A 25 -7.19 9.25 -9.02
CA PHE A 25 -6.32 8.24 -9.63
C PHE A 25 -4.97 8.01 -8.93
N LYS A 26 -4.61 8.80 -7.90
CA LYS A 26 -3.22 8.80 -7.38
C LYS A 26 -3.03 8.53 -5.91
N ARG A 27 -4.06 8.08 -5.20
CA ARG A 27 -3.89 7.71 -3.79
C ARG A 27 -4.48 6.34 -3.52
N GLY A 28 -3.77 5.33 -4.01
CA GLY A 28 -3.85 4.03 -3.40
C GLY A 28 -3.70 4.16 -1.88
N ARG A 29 -4.66 3.60 -1.13
CA ARG A 29 -4.67 3.57 0.33
C ARG A 29 -3.67 2.51 0.83
N CYS A 30 -2.39 2.71 0.56
CA CYS A 30 -1.32 1.92 1.16
C CYS A 30 -1.45 1.98 2.69
N LEU A 31 -1.34 0.83 3.38
CA LEU A 31 -1.46 0.81 4.85
C LEU A 31 -0.27 1.52 5.51
N CYS A 32 0.87 1.58 4.83
CA CYS A 32 2.08 2.20 5.33
C CYS A 32 2.25 3.62 4.77
N ILE A 33 2.17 4.61 5.66
CA ILE A 33 2.49 6.00 5.33
C ILE A 33 4.01 6.17 5.45
N GLY A 34 4.74 5.92 4.35
CA GLY A 34 6.17 6.20 4.22
C GLY A 34 7.10 4.99 4.36
N PRO A 35 8.43 5.21 4.25
CA PRO A 35 9.43 4.15 4.41
C PRO A 35 9.39 3.69 5.87
N GLY A 36 8.87 2.48 6.10
CA GLY A 36 8.72 1.91 7.43
C GLY A 36 10.03 1.80 8.22
N VAL A 37 9.96 1.24 9.43
CA VAL A 37 11.15 1.04 10.26
C VAL A 37 12.07 -0.02 9.64
N LYS A 38 13.39 0.20 9.70
CA LYS A 38 14.39 -0.72 9.12
C LYS A 38 14.53 -2.04 9.88
N ALA A 39 14.31 -2.00 11.20
CA ALA A 39 14.41 -3.16 12.06
C ALA A 39 13.38 -3.09 13.19
N VAL A 40 12.88 -4.25 13.57
CA VAL A 40 11.98 -4.44 14.72
C VAL A 40 12.54 -5.57 15.57
N LYS A 41 12.47 -5.44 16.91
CA LYS A 41 12.91 -6.53 17.80
C LYS A 41 12.09 -7.79 17.51
N MET A 42 12.78 -8.87 17.11
CA MET A 42 12.15 -10.14 16.75
C MET A 42 11.29 -10.73 17.87
N THR A 43 11.69 -10.53 19.12
CA THR A 43 10.97 -11.00 20.32
C THR A 43 9.60 -10.37 20.50
N GLU A 44 9.37 -9.21 19.88
CA GLU A 44 8.15 -8.43 20.04
C GLU A 44 7.18 -8.67 18.86
N ILE A 45 7.57 -9.49 17.88
CA ILE A 45 6.76 -9.79 16.69
C ILE A 45 5.75 -10.90 17.00
N GLU A 46 4.46 -10.57 16.91
CA GLU A 46 3.37 -11.54 17.00
C GLU A 46 3.09 -12.20 15.65
N LYS A 47 2.97 -11.37 14.62
CA LYS A 47 2.54 -11.79 13.29
C LYS A 47 3.19 -10.89 12.25
N ALA A 48 3.68 -11.48 11.18
CA ALA A 48 4.11 -10.75 10.00
C ALA A 48 3.18 -11.07 8.83
N SER A 49 2.83 -10.07 8.05
CA SER A 49 1.98 -10.17 6.87
C SER A 49 2.58 -9.35 5.74
N VAL A 50 2.69 -9.97 4.57
CA VAL A 50 3.22 -9.35 3.36
C VAL A 50 2.04 -9.02 2.46
N ILE A 51 1.86 -7.74 2.17
CA ILE A 51 0.86 -7.25 1.23
C ILE A 51 1.57 -6.96 -0.09
N TYR A 52 1.12 -7.63 -1.15
CA TYR A 52 1.62 -7.43 -2.50
C TYR A 52 0.93 -6.21 -3.16
N PRO A 53 1.58 -5.59 -4.15
CA PRO A 53 1.00 -4.47 -4.87
C PRO A 53 -0.34 -4.85 -5.49
N SER A 54 -1.30 -3.94 -5.38
CA SER A 54 -2.68 -4.09 -5.88
C SER A 54 -3.17 -2.75 -6.42
N ASN A 55 -4.37 -2.72 -7.00
CA ASN A 55 -4.97 -1.51 -7.58
C ASN A 55 -5.10 -0.33 -6.59
N GLY A 56 -4.95 -0.61 -5.29
CA GLY A 56 -4.93 0.37 -4.20
C GLY A 56 -3.56 0.60 -3.55
N CYS A 57 -2.46 -0.03 -4.00
CA CYS A 57 -1.10 0.30 -3.56
C CYS A 57 -0.08 -0.31 -4.52
N ASP A 58 0.74 0.51 -5.17
CA ASP A 58 1.73 0.03 -6.16
C ASP A 58 3.00 -0.56 -5.51
N LYS A 59 3.06 -0.61 -4.17
CA LYS A 59 4.26 -1.02 -3.42
C LYS A 59 4.01 -2.29 -2.62
N VAL A 60 5.04 -3.12 -2.51
CA VAL A 60 5.05 -4.24 -1.54
C VAL A 60 5.19 -3.67 -0.14
N GLU A 61 4.29 -4.06 0.76
CA GLU A 61 4.30 -3.65 2.16
C GLU A 61 4.51 -4.86 3.07
N VAL A 62 5.44 -4.75 4.02
CA VAL A 62 5.65 -5.77 5.05
C VAL A 62 5.16 -5.22 6.38
N ILE A 63 4.01 -5.73 6.84
CA ILE A 63 3.37 -5.29 8.08
C ILE A 63 3.69 -6.30 9.17
N VAL A 64 4.17 -5.79 10.30
CA VAL A 64 4.50 -6.57 11.48
C VAL A 64 3.61 -6.11 12.62
N THR A 65 2.81 -7.02 13.14
CA THR A 65 2.02 -6.82 14.35
C THR A 65 2.90 -7.13 15.55
N MET A 66 3.11 -6.13 16.41
CA MET A 66 3.89 -6.27 17.64
C MET A 66 3.00 -6.57 18.85
N LYS A 67 3.47 -7.44 19.75
CA LYS A 67 2.94 -7.57 21.12
C LYS A 67 3.45 -6.39 21.97
N PRO A 68 2.77 -5.93 23.03
CA PRO A 68 1.53 -6.42 23.64
C PRO A 68 0.25 -5.68 23.18
N HIS A 69 0.37 -4.56 22.46
CA HIS A 69 -0.76 -3.70 22.08
C HIS A 69 -1.28 -3.92 20.65
N LYS A 70 -0.92 -5.04 19.99
CA LYS A 70 -1.23 -5.33 18.57
C LYS A 70 -0.88 -4.17 17.64
N ARG A 71 0.16 -3.40 17.98
CA ARG A 71 0.56 -2.23 17.20
C ARG A 71 1.14 -2.73 15.88
N GLN A 72 0.57 -2.27 14.78
CA GLN A 72 1.11 -2.56 13.46
C GLN A 72 2.24 -1.59 13.15
N ARG A 73 3.39 -2.15 12.77
CA ARG A 73 4.54 -1.41 12.27
C ARG A 73 4.87 -1.90 10.87
N CYS A 74 5.11 -0.96 9.98
CA CYS A 74 5.58 -1.24 8.64
C CYS A 74 7.10 -1.41 8.66
N LEU A 75 7.60 -2.47 8.03
CA LEU A 75 9.00 -2.61 7.70
C LEU A 75 9.26 -2.12 6.27
N ASP A 76 10.44 -1.55 6.08
CA ASP A 76 10.94 -1.29 4.72
C ASP A 76 11.25 -2.63 4.03
N PRO A 77 10.62 -2.96 2.89
CA PRO A 77 10.86 -4.20 2.14
C PRO A 77 12.32 -4.37 1.68
N ARG A 78 13.10 -3.29 1.61
CA ARG A 78 14.53 -3.35 1.26
C ARG A 78 15.44 -3.78 2.42
N SER A 79 14.91 -3.86 3.63
CA SER A 79 15.69 -4.23 4.82
C SER A 79 15.98 -5.74 4.85
N LYS A 80 17.17 -6.11 5.36
CA LYS A 80 17.57 -7.54 5.52
C LYS A 80 16.53 -8.35 6.30
N GLN A 81 15.96 -7.76 7.35
CA GLN A 81 14.94 -8.38 8.17
C GLN A 81 13.63 -8.62 7.39
N ALA A 82 13.20 -7.65 6.58
CA ALA A 82 12.00 -7.79 5.75
C ALA A 82 12.16 -8.93 4.73
N ARG A 83 13.32 -9.02 4.07
CA ARG A 83 13.61 -10.08 3.10
C ARG A 83 13.55 -11.48 3.71
N LEU A 84 14.09 -11.65 4.92
CA LEU A 84 14.02 -12.93 5.65
C LEU A 84 12.58 -13.30 5.98
N ILE A 85 11.79 -12.35 6.50
CA ILE A 85 10.39 -12.55 6.83
C ILE A 85 9.58 -12.96 5.58
N MET A 86 9.80 -12.28 4.45
CA MET A 86 9.16 -12.62 3.17
C MET A 86 9.47 -14.06 2.75
N GLN A 87 10.75 -14.46 2.77
CA GLN A 87 11.15 -15.84 2.43
C GLN A 87 10.54 -16.89 3.35
N THR A 88 10.47 -16.62 4.66
CA THR A 88 9.84 -17.55 5.61
C THR A 88 8.35 -17.71 5.35
N ILE A 89 7.64 -16.61 5.06
CA ILE A 89 6.21 -16.62 4.74
C ILE A 89 5.96 -17.34 3.42
N GLU A 90 6.77 -17.09 2.40
CA GLU A 90 6.68 -17.75 1.10
C GLU A 90 6.87 -19.27 1.22
N ARG A 91 7.92 -19.72 1.91
CA ARG A 91 8.14 -21.15 2.20
C ARG A 91 6.95 -21.77 2.94
N LYS A 92 6.40 -21.07 3.93
CA LYS A 92 5.23 -21.55 4.68
C LYS A 92 3.99 -21.65 3.80
N ASN A 93 3.80 -20.73 2.86
CA ASN A 93 2.69 -20.79 1.90
C ASN A 93 2.87 -21.92 0.88
N ILE A 94 4.09 -22.20 0.44
CA ILE A 94 4.39 -23.35 -0.43
C ILE A 94 4.09 -24.66 0.30
N LEU A 95 4.57 -24.81 1.53
CA LEU A 95 4.29 -25.99 2.36
C LEU A 95 2.78 -26.15 2.62
N ARG A 96 2.04 -25.07 2.88
CA ARG A 96 0.58 -25.14 2.99
C ARG A 96 -0.09 -25.61 1.71
N ARG A 97 0.40 -25.20 0.54
CA ARG A 97 -0.14 -25.65 -0.75
C ARG A 97 0.18 -27.12 -1.06
N GLN A 98 1.28 -27.66 -0.54
CA GLN A 98 1.64 -29.08 -0.70
C GLN A 98 0.81 -30.01 0.21
N ASN A 99 0.30 -29.48 1.33
CA ASN A 99 -0.51 -30.24 2.28
C ASN A 99 -2.03 -30.15 2.02
N MET A 100 -2.44 -29.54 0.89
CA MET A 100 -3.83 -29.40 0.46
C MET A 100 -4.07 -30.28 -0.76
#